data_AF-A0A529QHU7-F1
#
_entry.id   AF-A0A529QHU7-F1
#
_cell.length_a   1.000
_cell.length_b   1.000
_cell.length_c   1.000
_cell.angle_alpha   90.00
_cell.angle_beta   90.00
_cell.angle_gamma   90.00
#
_symmetry.space_group_name_H-M   'P 1'
#
loop_
_entity.id
_entity.type
_entity.pdbx_description
1 polymer ?
#
loop_
_entity_poly.entity_id
_entity_poly.type
_entity_poly.pdbx_seq_one_letter_code
_entity_poly.pdbx_strand_id
1 'polypeptide(L)'
;PYYRGQLIKGSLSIEGGPGVHGLTARYREALPTGQLVLSGPVTPAKRGLYIHVREAGGDAQFFFSLFPQSQPGSVLGGYMCGTAIIGPEAQPSFTRIIMVRLRDPVPGTSEWGGYLLPQGSLATDLAALGIAIEHPEAVDRLLGRFLGADGEGDVGQIPPAEFRAILDVFDRRWLQHAG
;
A
#
# COMPACT_ATOMS: atom_id res chain seq x y z
N PRO A 1 -3.43 7.52 18.06
CA PRO A 1 -3.30 8.17 16.73
C PRO A 1 -4.38 9.24 16.51
N TYR A 2 -4.03 10.44 16.01
CA TYR A 2 -5.01 11.53 15.81
C TYR A 2 -6.00 11.28 14.66
N TYR A 3 -5.62 10.49 13.67
CA TYR A 3 -6.42 10.21 12.47
C TYR A 3 -7.00 8.78 12.48
N ARG A 4 -7.42 8.29 13.66
CA ARG A 4 -7.94 6.92 13.82
C ARG A 4 -9.11 6.66 12.87
N GLY A 5 -9.06 5.54 12.15
CA GLY A 5 -10.10 5.11 11.22
C GLY A 5 -10.03 5.75 9.83
N GLN A 6 -9.10 6.68 9.59
CA GLN A 6 -8.85 7.20 8.24
C GLN A 6 -7.83 6.31 7.53
N LEU A 7 -8.04 6.10 6.23
CA LEU A 7 -7.08 5.42 5.38
C LEU A 7 -5.89 6.34 5.10
N ILE A 8 -4.70 5.76 5.08
CA ILE A 8 -3.46 6.45 4.71
C ILE A 8 -3.10 6.04 3.29
N LYS A 9 -2.72 7.02 2.49
CA LYS A 9 -2.26 6.86 1.11
C LYS A 9 -0.78 7.18 1.04
N GLY A 10 -0.05 6.38 0.29
CA GLY A 10 1.38 6.55 0.10
C GLY A 10 1.84 5.95 -1.22
N SER A 11 3.10 6.21 -1.57
CA SER A 11 3.74 5.63 -2.74
C SER A 11 4.89 4.71 -2.33
N LEU A 12 5.07 3.62 -3.08
CA LEU A 12 6.20 2.71 -2.96
C LEU A 12 6.89 2.63 -4.32
N SER A 13 8.18 2.96 -4.39
CA SER A 13 9.03 2.57 -5.52
C SER A 13 9.91 1.39 -5.14
N ILE A 14 10.07 0.44 -6.07
CA ILE A 14 11.02 -0.66 -5.94
C ILE A 14 11.98 -0.55 -7.12
N GLU A 15 13.25 -0.34 -6.81
CA GLU A 15 14.31 -0.07 -7.77
C GLU A 15 15.47 -1.05 -7.57
N GLY A 16 16.38 -1.12 -8.54
CA GLY A 16 17.64 -1.85 -8.38
C GLY A 16 18.44 -1.28 -7.20
N GLY A 17 18.84 -2.15 -6.29
CA GLY A 17 19.63 -1.82 -5.10
C GLY A 17 21.08 -2.28 -5.23
N PRO A 18 21.88 -2.13 -4.17
CA PRO A 18 23.25 -2.63 -4.13
C PRO A 18 23.30 -4.15 -4.32
N GLY A 19 24.20 -4.63 -5.18
CA GLY A 19 24.36 -6.05 -5.50
C GLY A 19 23.57 -6.51 -6.73
N VAL A 20 24.01 -7.61 -7.35
CA VAL A 20 23.53 -8.07 -8.68
C VAL A 20 22.02 -8.39 -8.71
N HIS A 21 21.43 -8.70 -7.56
CA HIS A 21 19.99 -8.99 -7.41
C HIS A 21 19.35 -8.20 -6.25
N GLY A 22 20.01 -7.13 -5.79
CA GLY A 22 19.49 -6.31 -4.72
C GLY A 22 18.29 -5.51 -5.21
N LEU A 23 17.21 -5.50 -4.43
CA LEU A 23 16.08 -4.60 -4.64
C LEU A 23 15.96 -3.69 -3.43
N THR A 24 15.74 -2.40 -3.68
CA THR A 24 15.52 -1.39 -2.64
C THR A 24 14.14 -0.79 -2.81
N ALA A 25 13.38 -0.76 -1.72
CA ALA A 25 12.11 -0.06 -1.63
C ALA A 25 12.31 1.34 -1.07
N ARG A 26 11.52 2.29 -1.60
CA ARG A 26 11.34 3.61 -1.02
C ARG A 26 9.86 3.89 -0.84
N TYR A 27 9.44 4.03 0.41
CA TYR A 27 8.07 4.31 0.80
C TYR A 27 7.91 5.78 1.18
N ARG A 28 6.80 6.41 0.77
CA ARG A 28 6.51 7.81 1.06
C ARG A 28 5.07 8.03 1.46
N GLU A 29 4.85 8.92 2.44
CA GLU A 29 3.54 9.43 2.82
C GLU A 29 3.58 10.95 2.93
N ALA A 30 2.52 11.62 2.45
CA ALA A 30 2.32 13.04 2.66
C ALA A 30 1.56 13.26 3.97
N LEU A 31 2.28 13.49 5.07
CA LEU A 31 1.69 13.69 6.38
C LEU A 31 1.43 15.19 6.66
N PRO A 32 0.47 15.52 7.54
CA PRO A 32 0.25 16.89 8.01
C PRO A 32 1.50 17.60 8.55
N THR A 33 2.49 16.85 9.03
CA THR A 33 3.76 17.37 9.58
C THR A 33 4.89 17.46 8.54
N GLY A 34 4.65 17.05 7.30
CA GLY A 34 5.66 16.99 6.24
C GLY A 34 5.69 15.63 5.54
N GLN A 35 6.67 15.44 4.65
CA GLN A 35 6.81 14.19 3.92
C GLN A 35 7.58 13.16 4.76
N LEU A 36 6.96 12.00 5.00
CA LEU A 36 7.66 10.84 5.53
C LEU A 36 8.33 10.10 4.38
N VAL A 37 9.62 9.80 4.49
CA VAL A 37 10.37 9.02 3.49
C VAL A 37 11.15 7.92 4.19
N LEU A 38 10.81 6.68 3.87
CA LEU A 38 11.46 5.49 4.40
C LEU A 38 12.12 4.70 3.28
N SER A 39 13.26 4.07 3.53
CA SER A 39 13.93 3.22 2.55
C SER A 39 14.51 1.96 3.18
N GLY A 40 14.63 0.90 2.38
CA GLY A 40 15.27 -0.33 2.83
C GLY A 40 15.14 -1.49 1.84
N PRO A 41 15.71 -2.65 2.16
CA PRO A 41 15.77 -3.78 1.24
C PRO A 41 14.41 -4.43 1.03
N VAL A 42 14.21 -4.94 -0.19
CA VAL A 42 13.12 -5.84 -0.54
C VAL A 42 13.66 -7.27 -0.54
N THR A 43 12.98 -8.17 0.16
CA THR A 43 13.36 -9.57 0.31
C THR A 43 12.27 -10.47 -0.28
N PRO A 44 12.39 -10.85 -1.57
CA PRO A 44 11.52 -11.83 -2.17
C PRO A 44 11.73 -13.21 -1.52
N ALA A 45 10.63 -13.91 -1.24
CA ALA A 45 10.65 -15.27 -0.73
C ALA A 45 9.65 -16.15 -1.52
N LYS A 46 9.78 -17.48 -1.38
CA LYS A 46 8.88 -18.42 -2.07
C LYS A 46 7.40 -18.22 -1.72
N ARG A 47 7.11 -17.74 -0.51
CA ARG A 47 5.75 -17.63 0.05
C ARG A 47 5.34 -16.21 0.38
N GLY A 48 6.10 -15.21 -0.04
CA GLY A 48 5.82 -13.83 0.31
C GLY A 48 6.85 -12.84 -0.23
N LEU A 49 6.58 -11.58 0.02
CA LEU A 49 7.50 -10.47 -0.23
C LEU A 49 7.61 -9.66 1.06
N TYR A 50 8.83 -9.50 1.56
CA TYR A 50 9.07 -8.79 2.80
C TYR A 50 9.84 -7.50 2.53
N ILE A 51 9.45 -6.41 3.19
CA ILE A 51 10.10 -5.12 3.03
C ILE A 51 10.26 -4.51 4.41
N HIS A 52 11.48 -4.15 4.80
CA HIS A 52 11.74 -3.36 6.01
C HIS A 52 12.29 -2.01 5.58
N VAL A 53 11.56 -0.94 5.83
CA VAL A 53 11.97 0.44 5.51
C VAL A 53 12.19 1.25 6.79
N ARG A 54 13.18 2.13 6.76
CA ARG A 54 13.54 3.00 7.88
C ARG A 54 13.76 4.44 7.41
N GLU A 55 13.49 5.38 8.29
CA GLU A 55 13.78 6.79 8.09
C GLU A 55 15.28 7.03 8.20
N ALA A 56 15.80 7.91 7.34
CA ALA A 56 17.20 8.29 7.42
C ALA A 56 17.39 9.29 8.58
N GLY A 57 18.12 8.88 9.63
CA GLY A 57 18.42 9.75 10.77
C GLY A 57 17.24 9.99 11.73
N GLY A 58 16.12 9.28 11.53
CA GLY A 58 14.98 9.25 12.44
C GLY A 58 14.68 7.85 12.96
N ASP A 59 13.61 7.73 13.74
CA ASP A 59 13.23 6.47 14.42
C ASP A 59 12.05 5.76 13.74
N ALA A 60 11.44 6.38 12.72
CA ALA A 60 10.32 5.79 12.01
C ALA A 60 10.77 4.58 11.18
N GLN A 61 10.01 3.49 11.28
CA GLN A 61 10.24 2.28 10.51
C GLN A 61 8.95 1.53 10.28
N PHE A 62 8.81 0.96 9.09
CA PHE A 62 7.69 0.10 8.73
C PHE A 62 8.19 -1.25 8.23
N PHE A 63 7.45 -2.29 8.58
CA PHE A 63 7.64 -3.62 8.05
C PHE A 63 6.40 -4.04 7.27
N PHE A 64 6.62 -4.54 6.06
CA PHE A 64 5.60 -5.07 5.18
C PHE A 64 5.77 -6.58 5.03
N SER A 65 4.70 -7.32 5.29
CA SER A 65 4.59 -8.76 5.05
C SER A 65 3.52 -9.00 4.01
N LEU A 66 3.95 -9.18 2.76
CA LEU A 66 3.06 -9.23 1.60
C LEU A 66 2.91 -10.65 1.07
N PHE A 67 1.76 -10.92 0.45
CA PHE A 67 1.53 -12.11 -0.36
C PHE A 67 2.61 -12.26 -1.44
N PRO A 68 2.89 -13.49 -1.91
CA PRO A 68 3.81 -13.69 -3.02
C PRO A 68 3.28 -12.95 -4.25
N GLN A 69 4.19 -12.30 -4.97
CA GLN A 69 3.86 -11.66 -6.25
C GLN A 69 3.37 -12.72 -7.25
N SER A 70 2.14 -12.55 -7.76
CA SER A 70 1.62 -13.34 -8.87
C SER A 70 1.62 -12.49 -10.13
N GLN A 71 1.99 -13.07 -11.28
CA GLN A 71 1.81 -12.39 -12.57
C GLN A 71 0.33 -12.03 -12.75
N PRO A 72 0.02 -10.81 -13.20
CA PRO A 72 0.93 -9.79 -13.77
C PRO A 72 1.66 -8.85 -12.79
N GLY A 73 1.40 -8.97 -11.48
CA GLY A 73 1.93 -8.08 -10.46
C GLY A 73 1.24 -6.71 -10.49
N SER A 74 -0.08 -6.70 -10.74
CA SER A 74 -0.90 -5.47 -10.76
C SER A 74 -1.11 -4.89 -9.36
N VAL A 75 -1.13 -5.75 -8.33
CA VAL A 75 -1.35 -5.37 -6.94
C VAL A 75 -0.45 -6.21 -6.04
N LEU A 76 0.14 -5.56 -5.05
CA LEU A 76 0.68 -6.23 -3.85
C LEU A 76 -0.28 -6.00 -2.69
N GLY A 77 -0.35 -6.95 -1.77
CA GLY A 77 -1.16 -6.80 -0.57
C GLY A 77 -0.70 -7.69 0.55
N GLY A 78 -1.13 -7.38 1.77
CA GLY A 78 -0.71 -8.08 2.97
C GLY A 78 -0.85 -7.17 4.17
N TYR A 79 0.16 -7.19 5.03
CA TYR A 79 0.19 -6.40 6.24
C TYR A 79 1.31 -5.38 6.25
N MET A 80 1.03 -4.25 6.90
CA MET A 80 2.00 -3.26 7.33
C MET A 80 1.95 -3.18 8.86
N CYS A 81 3.12 -3.13 9.49
CA CYS A 81 3.23 -2.80 10.90
C CYS A 81 4.32 -1.76 11.16
N GLY A 82 4.17 -1.04 12.25
CA GLY A 82 5.02 0.10 12.58
C GLY A 82 4.57 0.80 13.84
N THR A 83 5.13 1.98 14.10
CA THR A 83 4.64 2.88 15.14
C THR A 83 3.75 3.95 14.54
N ALA A 84 2.74 4.40 15.29
CA ALA A 84 1.93 5.53 14.87
C ALA A 84 2.82 6.78 14.77
N ILE A 85 2.93 7.37 13.57
CA ILE A 85 3.75 8.56 13.33
C ILE A 85 3.12 9.82 13.90
N ILE A 86 1.79 9.92 13.86
CA ILE A 86 1.05 11.07 14.36
C ILE A 86 0.12 10.66 15.52
N GLY A 87 0.57 10.98 16.73
CA GLY A 87 -0.17 10.81 17.96
C GLY A 87 0.66 11.20 19.19
N PRO A 88 0.04 11.27 20.37
CA PRO A 88 0.74 11.63 21.61
C PRO A 88 1.68 10.51 22.09
N GLU A 89 1.42 9.27 21.69
CA GLU A 89 2.19 8.09 22.08
C GLU A 89 2.59 7.29 20.84
N ALA A 90 3.83 6.81 20.82
CA ALA A 90 4.39 5.96 19.76
C ALA A 90 3.89 4.50 19.89
N GLN A 91 2.58 4.31 19.80
CA GLN A 91 1.97 2.97 19.95
C GLN A 91 2.27 2.10 18.72
N PRO A 92 2.61 0.80 18.93
CA PRO A 92 2.65 -0.17 17.85
C PRO A 92 1.29 -0.24 17.14
N SER A 93 1.35 -0.31 15.82
CA SER A 93 0.20 -0.35 14.92
C SER A 93 0.39 -1.44 13.88
N PHE A 94 -0.71 -2.04 13.49
CA PHE A 94 -0.78 -3.11 12.51
C PHE A 94 -2.01 -2.88 11.65
N THR A 95 -1.88 -3.05 10.34
CA THR A 95 -3.00 -2.87 9.41
C THR A 95 -2.80 -3.67 8.14
N ARG A 96 -3.91 -3.98 7.47
CA ARG A 96 -3.88 -4.49 6.09
C ARG A 96 -3.46 -3.38 5.14
N ILE A 97 -2.72 -3.74 4.10
CA ILE A 97 -2.26 -2.82 3.06
C ILE A 97 -2.47 -3.40 1.67
N ILE A 98 -2.76 -2.52 0.72
CA ILE A 98 -2.73 -2.80 -0.72
C ILE A 98 -1.82 -1.77 -1.39
N MET A 99 -1.12 -2.19 -2.43
CA MET A 99 -0.28 -1.35 -3.27
C MET A 99 -0.62 -1.66 -4.71
N VAL A 100 -1.25 -0.72 -5.40
CA VAL A 100 -1.62 -0.88 -6.80
C VAL A 100 -0.48 -0.38 -7.68
N ARG A 101 -0.03 -1.23 -8.61
CA ARG A 101 1.09 -0.92 -9.49
C ARG A 101 0.67 0.11 -10.53
N LEU A 102 1.39 1.23 -10.56
CA LEU A 102 1.31 2.22 -11.63
C LEU A 102 2.24 1.80 -12.78
N ARG A 103 1.75 1.83 -14.02
CA ARG A 103 2.57 1.58 -15.22
C ARG A 103 3.32 2.83 -15.65
N ASP A 104 2.55 3.88 -15.86
CA ASP A 104 3.02 5.18 -16.32
C ASP A 104 2.73 6.19 -15.21
N PRO A 105 3.63 6.34 -14.22
CA PRO A 105 3.39 7.25 -13.10
C PRO A 105 3.21 8.68 -13.63
N VAL A 106 2.06 9.28 -13.31
CA VAL A 106 1.72 10.64 -13.70
C VAL A 106 2.64 11.64 -12.95
N PRO A 107 3.02 12.78 -13.56
CA PRO A 107 3.76 13.84 -12.85
C PRO A 107 3.08 14.20 -11.53
N GLY A 108 3.86 14.30 -10.45
CA GLY A 108 3.34 14.58 -9.10
C GLY A 108 3.01 13.33 -8.25
N THR A 109 3.13 12.11 -8.79
CA THR A 109 2.94 10.86 -8.02
C THR A 109 3.81 10.81 -6.74
N SER A 110 5.00 11.42 -6.76
CA SER A 110 5.89 11.49 -5.59
C SER A 110 5.37 12.36 -4.45
N GLU A 111 4.47 13.29 -4.75
CA GLU A 111 3.82 14.20 -3.78
C GLU A 111 2.39 13.76 -3.46
N TRP A 112 1.87 12.75 -4.16
CA TRP A 112 0.57 12.15 -3.91
C TRP A 112 0.58 11.32 -2.61
N GLY A 113 -0.51 11.40 -1.86
CA GLY A 113 -0.72 10.56 -0.67
C GLY A 113 -1.48 11.29 0.44
N GLY A 114 -1.19 10.88 1.67
CA GLY A 114 -1.77 11.44 2.89
C GLY A 114 -3.08 10.77 3.28
N TYR A 115 -3.82 11.39 4.19
CA TYR A 115 -5.07 10.82 4.68
C TYR A 115 -6.18 10.91 3.62
N LEU A 116 -6.90 9.81 3.42
CA LEU A 116 -8.16 9.84 2.70
C LEU A 116 -9.19 10.60 3.55
N LEU A 117 -9.76 11.65 2.97
CA LEU A 117 -10.82 12.40 3.63
C LEU A 117 -12.03 11.49 3.89
N PRO A 118 -12.86 11.73 4.92
CA PRO A 118 -13.95 10.82 5.29
C PRO A 118 -14.99 10.56 4.18
N GLN A 119 -15.11 11.44 3.18
CA GLN A 119 -16.00 11.34 2.02
C GLN A 119 -15.21 11.04 0.73
N GLY A 120 -13.92 10.75 0.85
CA GLY A 120 -13.04 10.42 -0.26
C GLY A 120 -13.38 9.06 -0.85
N SER A 121 -13.07 8.91 -2.14
CA SER A 121 -13.24 7.67 -2.90
C SER A 121 -11.87 7.17 -3.34
N LEU A 122 -11.56 5.91 -3.03
CA LEU A 122 -10.35 5.25 -3.49
C LEU A 122 -10.38 5.08 -5.01
N ALA A 123 -11.55 4.81 -5.59
CA ALA A 123 -11.71 4.73 -7.04
C ALA A 123 -11.43 6.07 -7.75
N THR A 124 -11.85 7.19 -7.17
CA THR A 124 -11.51 8.54 -7.69
C THR A 124 -10.00 8.80 -7.61
N ASP A 125 -9.37 8.44 -6.49
CA ASP A 125 -7.92 8.54 -6.33
C ASP A 125 -7.16 7.67 -7.36
N LEU A 126 -7.62 6.43 -7.59
CA LEU A 126 -7.06 5.54 -8.61
C LEU A 126 -7.22 6.13 -10.02
N ALA A 127 -8.37 6.72 -10.32
CA ALA A 127 -8.60 7.38 -11.61
C ALA A 127 -7.66 8.57 -11.83
N ALA A 128 -7.39 9.37 -10.79
CA ALA A 128 -6.43 10.47 -10.84
C ALA A 128 -4.99 9.99 -11.08
N LEU A 129 -4.68 8.75 -10.69
CA LEU A 129 -3.41 8.06 -10.97
C LEU A 129 -3.39 7.31 -12.31
N GLY A 130 -4.40 7.53 -13.18
CA GLY A 130 -4.49 6.90 -14.50
C GLY A 130 -5.09 5.49 -14.48
N ILE A 131 -5.61 5.02 -13.35
CA ILE A 131 -6.26 3.71 -13.23
C ILE A 131 -7.77 3.91 -13.24
N ALA A 132 -8.37 3.94 -14.43
CA ALA A 132 -9.81 3.92 -14.57
C ALA A 132 -10.37 2.55 -14.15
N ILE A 133 -11.42 2.52 -13.34
CA ILE A 133 -12.03 1.30 -12.81
C ILE A 133 -13.49 1.22 -13.24
N GLU A 134 -13.91 0.02 -13.66
CA GLU A 134 -15.32 -0.29 -13.91
C GLU A 134 -16.06 -0.42 -12.57
N HIS A 135 -17.22 0.24 -12.44
CA HIS A 135 -18.03 0.25 -11.21
C HIS A 135 -17.27 0.78 -9.97
N PRO A 136 -16.91 2.08 -9.95
CA PRO A 136 -16.08 2.67 -8.88
C PRO A 136 -16.64 2.46 -7.46
N GLU A 137 -17.96 2.49 -7.28
CA GLU A 137 -18.58 2.31 -5.97
C GLU A 137 -18.43 0.86 -5.45
N ALA A 138 -18.39 -0.12 -6.35
CA ALA A 138 -18.15 -1.51 -5.97
C ALA A 138 -16.70 -1.71 -5.50
N VAL A 139 -15.76 -1.02 -6.13
CA VAL A 139 -14.34 -1.06 -5.76
C VAL A 139 -14.08 -0.32 -4.45
N ASP A 140 -14.69 0.84 -4.23
CA ASP A 140 -14.62 1.51 -2.92
C ASP A 140 -15.11 0.61 -1.78
N ARG A 141 -16.23 -0.09 -1.98
CA ARG A 141 -16.75 -1.04 -0.97
C ARG A 141 -15.82 -2.23 -0.77
N LEU A 142 -15.25 -2.79 -1.85
CA LEU A 142 -14.33 -3.92 -1.78
C LEU A 142 -13.05 -3.55 -1.01
N LEU A 143 -12.40 -2.44 -1.41
CA LEU A 143 -11.16 -1.98 -0.79
C LEU A 143 -11.39 -1.47 0.62
N GLY A 144 -12.47 -0.71 0.86
CA GLY A 144 -12.83 -0.23 2.19
C GLY A 144 -13.10 -1.36 3.16
N ARG A 145 -13.76 -2.45 2.72
CA ARG A 145 -13.93 -3.66 3.55
C ARG A 145 -12.61 -4.33 3.84
N PHE A 146 -11.76 -4.52 2.82
CA PHE A 146 -10.48 -5.18 2.99
C PHE A 146 -9.56 -4.41 3.95
N LEU A 147 -9.44 -3.09 3.79
CA LEU A 147 -8.58 -2.22 4.58
C LEU A 147 -9.17 -1.87 5.95
N GLY A 148 -10.50 -1.87 6.09
CA GLY A 148 -11.21 -1.59 7.33
C GLY A 148 -11.55 -2.81 8.19
N ALA A 149 -11.17 -4.03 7.76
CA ALA A 149 -11.49 -5.28 8.44
C ALA A 149 -10.88 -5.41 9.85
N ASP A 150 -10.00 -4.49 10.26
CA ASP A 150 -9.34 -4.48 11.57
C ASP A 150 -10.29 -4.01 12.73
N GLY A 151 -11.60 -3.97 12.48
CA GLY A 151 -12.63 -3.41 13.38
C GLY A 151 -13.08 -4.29 14.54
N GLU A 152 -12.79 -5.59 14.56
CA GLU A 152 -13.22 -6.50 15.64
C GLU A 152 -12.15 -7.56 15.98
N GLY A 153 -10.99 -7.12 16.48
CA GLY A 153 -10.10 -7.93 17.33
C GLY A 153 -9.36 -9.12 16.71
N ASP A 154 -9.70 -9.56 15.49
CA ASP A 154 -8.99 -10.64 14.82
C ASP A 154 -7.90 -10.10 13.88
N VAL A 155 -6.70 -9.97 14.44
CA VAL A 155 -5.46 -9.78 13.67
C VAL A 155 -5.03 -11.14 13.08
N GLY A 156 -5.98 -11.78 12.39
CA GLY A 156 -5.88 -13.15 11.92
C GLY A 156 -5.12 -13.26 10.59
N GLN A 157 -5.39 -14.31 9.83
CA GLN A 157 -4.89 -14.44 8.47
C GLN A 157 -5.85 -13.73 7.50
N ILE A 158 -5.32 -13.03 6.50
CA ILE A 158 -6.13 -12.53 5.38
C ILE A 158 -6.65 -13.75 4.59
N PRO A 159 -7.98 -13.95 4.50
CA PRO A 159 -8.51 -15.06 3.71
C PRO A 159 -8.09 -14.94 2.24
N PRO A 160 -7.56 -16.00 1.60
CA PRO A 160 -7.07 -15.92 0.22
C PRO A 160 -8.11 -15.39 -0.77
N ALA A 161 -9.39 -15.69 -0.55
CA ALA A 161 -10.49 -15.21 -1.38
C ALA A 161 -10.65 -13.68 -1.36
N GLU A 162 -10.36 -13.02 -0.23
CA GLU A 162 -10.48 -11.56 -0.12
C GLU A 162 -9.43 -10.86 -0.98
N PHE A 163 -8.17 -11.28 -0.88
CA PHE A 163 -7.11 -10.70 -1.70
C PHE A 163 -7.27 -11.10 -3.18
N ARG A 164 -7.76 -12.32 -3.46
CA ARG A 164 -8.06 -12.77 -4.82
C ARG A 164 -9.13 -11.92 -5.49
N ALA A 165 -10.18 -11.54 -4.77
CA ALA A 165 -11.23 -10.67 -5.32
C ALA A 165 -10.67 -9.30 -5.74
N ILE A 166 -9.68 -8.77 -5.01
CA ILE A 166 -8.97 -7.54 -5.39
C ILE A 166 -8.15 -7.78 -6.65
N LEU A 167 -7.35 -8.85 -6.71
CA LEU A 167 -6.55 -9.19 -7.89
C LEU A 167 -7.42 -9.30 -9.15
N ASP A 168 -8.58 -9.95 -9.08
CA ASP A 168 -9.45 -10.13 -10.25
C ASP A 168 -9.96 -8.80 -10.84
N VAL A 169 -10.07 -7.74 -10.03
CA VAL A 169 -10.42 -6.38 -10.51
C VAL A 169 -9.24 -5.76 -11.27
N PHE A 170 -8.04 -5.80 -10.70
CA PHE A 170 -6.87 -5.09 -11.25
C PHE A 170 -6.14 -5.87 -12.35
N ASP A 171 -6.10 -7.20 -12.29
CA ASP A 171 -5.44 -8.05 -13.29
C ASP A 171 -6.15 -7.99 -14.64
N ARG A 172 -7.49 -7.94 -14.66
CA ARG A 172 -8.25 -7.76 -15.91
C ARG A 172 -7.84 -6.48 -16.64
N ARG A 173 -7.69 -5.38 -15.90
CA ARG A 173 -7.25 -4.09 -16.46
C ARG A 173 -5.81 -4.16 -16.92
N TRP A 174 -4.94 -4.81 -16.16
CA TRP A 174 -3.55 -5.01 -16.57
C TRP A 174 -3.47 -5.76 -17.90
N LEU A 175 -4.22 -6.85 -18.07
CA LEU A 175 -4.22 -7.63 -19.30
C LEU A 175 -4.82 -6.86 -20.49
N GLN A 176 -5.88 -6.08 -20.29
CA GLN A 176 -6.49 -5.25 -21.34
C GLN A 176 -5.54 -4.20 -21.95
N HIS A 177 -4.58 -3.69 -21.17
CA HIS A 177 -3.61 -2.69 -21.63
C HIS A 177 -2.24 -3.31 -21.99
N ALA A 178 -2.09 -4.64 -21.95
CA ALA A 178 -0.85 -5.32 -22.33
C ALA A 178 -0.83 -5.81 -23.79
N GLY A 179 -1.91 -5.55 -24.54
CA GLY A 179 -2.06 -5.84 -25.97
C GLY A 179 -1.85 -4.60 -26.83
#